data_AF-A0A7U9MRA8-F1
#
_entry.id   AF-A0A7U9MRA8-F1
#
_cell.length_a   1.000
_cell.length_b   1.000
_cell.length_c   1.000
_cell.angle_alpha   90.00
_cell.angle_beta   90.00
_cell.angle_gamma   90.00
#
_symmetry.space_group_name_H-M   'P 1'
#
loop_
_entity.id
_entity.type
_entity.pdbx_description
1 polymer ?
#
loop_
_entity_poly.entity_id
_entity_poly.type
_entity_poly.pdbx_seq_one_letter_code
_entity_poly.pdbx_strand_id
1 'polypeptide(L)'
;MWLKSVPAAYSHFGEVAHLAKKDEDGNISGIWGAMSDFSHSFQPWEGFQKGLYLVGVECNEDAQAPDGWTKWVIPDYEYIYVERENDNTFSEVIQYMKDNGIALAGAVHDFTCPQTGKGYMFFPIRKL
;
A
#
# COMPACT_ATOMS: atom_id res chain seq x y z
N MET A 1 8.60 -2.12 -3.17
CA MET A 1 7.51 -1.97 -4.15
C MET A 1 7.92 -1.00 -5.24
N TRP A 2 7.54 -1.25 -6.50
CA TRP A 2 7.63 -0.24 -7.57
C TRP A 2 6.29 0.46 -7.73
N LEU A 3 6.30 1.78 -7.75
CA LEU A 3 5.11 2.60 -7.64
C LEU A 3 5.13 3.77 -8.63
N LYS A 4 3.94 4.19 -9.07
CA LYS A 4 3.69 5.35 -9.93
C LYS A 4 2.39 6.05 -9.51
N SER A 5 2.19 7.30 -9.93
CA SER A 5 0.93 8.02 -9.65
C SER A 5 -0.27 7.29 -10.28
N VAL A 6 -1.44 7.38 -9.63
CA VAL A 6 -2.63 6.58 -9.97
C VAL A 6 -2.99 6.60 -11.46
N PRO A 7 -3.11 7.76 -12.15
CA PRO A 7 -3.48 7.77 -13.57
C PRO A 7 -2.43 7.12 -14.47
N ALA A 8 -1.16 7.16 -14.05
CA ALA A 8 -0.04 6.60 -14.80
C ALA A 8 0.23 5.13 -14.46
N ALA A 9 -0.20 4.62 -13.31
CA ALA A 9 -0.02 3.21 -12.97
C ALA A 9 -0.93 2.31 -13.82
N TYR A 10 -2.20 2.70 -14.02
CA TYR A 10 -3.18 1.88 -14.73
C TYR A 10 -2.85 1.64 -16.21
N SER A 11 -2.24 2.61 -16.89
CA SER A 11 -1.86 2.52 -18.31
C SER A 11 -0.48 1.90 -18.54
N HIS A 12 0.36 1.79 -17.49
CA HIS A 12 1.75 1.36 -17.62
C HIS A 12 2.07 0.07 -16.84
N PHE A 13 1.08 -0.59 -16.24
CA PHE A 13 1.29 -1.81 -15.44
C PHE A 13 2.08 -2.91 -16.19
N GLY A 14 1.88 -3.04 -17.51
CA GLY A 14 2.61 -4.00 -18.34
C GLY A 14 4.14 -3.84 -18.30
N GLU A 15 4.64 -2.63 -18.01
CA GLU A 15 6.07 -2.34 -17.90
C GLU A 15 6.72 -3.03 -16.70
N VAL A 16 5.97 -3.25 -15.62
CA VAL A 16 6.49 -3.83 -14.35
C VAL A 16 5.93 -5.19 -14.02
N ALA A 17 4.84 -5.63 -14.67
CA ALA A 17 4.18 -6.90 -14.36
C ALA A 17 5.12 -8.12 -14.47
N HIS A 18 6.01 -8.13 -15.46
CA HIS A 18 6.97 -9.21 -15.66
C HIS A 18 8.11 -9.22 -14.63
N LEU A 19 8.34 -8.09 -13.97
CA LEU A 19 9.37 -7.91 -12.95
C LEU A 19 8.82 -8.09 -11.53
N ALA A 20 7.48 -8.06 -11.38
CA ALA A 20 6.81 -8.13 -10.09
C ALA A 20 7.22 -9.41 -9.34
N LYS A 21 7.26 -9.30 -8.01
CA LYS A 21 7.45 -10.46 -7.15
C LYS A 21 6.31 -11.45 -7.37
N LYS A 22 6.66 -12.74 -7.42
CA LYS A 22 5.72 -13.83 -7.65
C LYS A 22 5.67 -14.76 -6.45
N ASP A 23 4.49 -15.34 -6.21
CA ASP A 23 4.31 -16.45 -5.27
C ASP A 23 4.85 -17.77 -5.84
N GLU A 24 4.76 -18.85 -5.05
CA GLU A 24 5.26 -20.18 -5.42
C GLU A 24 4.57 -20.75 -6.68
N ASP A 25 3.33 -20.33 -6.95
CA ASP A 25 2.54 -20.72 -8.12
C ASP A 25 2.82 -19.81 -9.34
N GLY A 26 3.68 -18.80 -9.20
CA GLY A 26 4.06 -17.88 -10.26
C GLY A 26 3.10 -16.70 -10.47
N ASN A 27 2.13 -16.50 -9.59
CA ASN A 27 1.21 -15.35 -9.65
C ASN A 27 1.85 -14.12 -9.01
N ILE A 28 1.43 -12.93 -9.43
CA ILE A 28 1.88 -11.68 -8.81
C ILE A 28 1.48 -11.69 -7.32
N SER A 29 2.44 -11.42 -6.44
CA SER A 29 2.23 -11.50 -4.99
C SER A 29 1.33 -10.39 -4.46
N GLY A 30 1.30 -9.22 -5.10
CA GLY A 30 0.48 -8.11 -4.64
C GLY A 30 0.48 -6.88 -5.54
N ILE A 31 -0.70 -6.28 -5.66
CA ILE A 31 -0.89 -4.92 -6.18
C ILE A 31 -1.19 -4.03 -4.98
N TRP A 32 -0.46 -2.94 -4.86
CA TRP A 32 -0.47 -2.10 -3.66
C TRP A 32 -0.80 -0.65 -4.00
N GLY A 33 -1.69 -0.06 -3.20
CA GLY A 33 -1.84 1.39 -3.05
C GLY A 33 -1.03 1.84 -1.83
N ALA A 34 0.22 2.21 -2.07
CA ALA A 34 1.13 2.63 -1.03
C ALA A 34 0.97 4.13 -0.75
N MET A 35 0.85 4.47 0.53
CA MET A 35 0.67 5.85 0.97
C MET A 35 1.86 6.32 1.81
N SER A 36 2.17 7.61 1.74
CA SER A 36 3.15 8.25 2.63
C SER A 36 2.78 9.71 2.83
N ASP A 37 3.25 10.33 3.90
CA ASP A 37 3.35 11.79 3.96
C ASP A 37 4.36 12.32 2.92
N PHE A 38 4.36 13.63 2.67
CA PHE A 38 5.21 14.25 1.65
C PHE A 38 6.72 14.14 1.91
N SER A 39 7.16 13.80 3.14
CA SER A 39 8.58 13.59 3.44
C SER A 39 9.09 12.20 3.04
N HIS A 40 8.22 11.31 2.54
CA HIS A 40 8.54 9.89 2.31
C HIS A 40 8.92 9.12 3.60
N SER A 41 8.51 9.63 4.77
CA SER A 41 8.77 8.98 6.07
C SER A 41 7.63 8.04 6.49
N PHE A 42 6.66 7.79 5.60
CA PHE A 42 5.49 6.95 5.81
C PHE A 42 4.66 7.33 7.04
N GLN A 43 4.65 8.61 7.41
CA GLN A 43 3.85 9.10 8.52
C GLN A 43 2.35 9.13 8.14
N PRO A 44 1.45 9.04 9.13
CA PRO A 44 0.02 9.21 8.89
C PRO A 44 -0.26 10.53 8.17
N TRP A 45 -1.20 10.51 7.22
CA TRP A 45 -1.59 11.72 6.48
C TRP A 45 -2.24 12.76 7.40
N GLU A 46 -1.88 14.03 7.19
CA GLU A 46 -2.50 15.14 7.93
C GLU A 46 -4.00 15.19 7.60
N GLY A 47 -4.82 14.99 8.64
CA GLY A 47 -6.28 14.97 8.53
C GLY A 47 -6.81 13.91 7.57
N PHE A 48 -6.03 12.87 7.26
CA PHE A 48 -6.35 11.84 6.26
C PHE A 48 -6.57 12.36 4.83
N GLN A 49 -6.10 13.56 4.52
CA GLN A 49 -6.34 14.21 3.22
C GLN A 49 -5.06 14.64 2.50
N LYS A 50 -3.96 14.83 3.22
CA LYS A 50 -2.72 15.34 2.66
C LYS A 50 -1.60 14.30 2.73
N GLY A 51 -1.22 13.81 1.56
CA GLY A 51 -0.06 12.94 1.38
C GLY A 51 0.07 12.45 -0.05
N LEU A 52 0.95 11.47 -0.23
CA LEU A 52 1.25 10.81 -1.49
C LEU A 52 0.56 9.46 -1.53
N TYR A 53 -0.16 9.20 -2.61
CA TYR A 53 -0.75 7.90 -2.93
C TYR A 53 -0.21 7.41 -4.26
N LEU A 54 0.54 6.32 -4.23
CA LEU A 54 1.09 5.70 -5.44
C LEU A 54 0.62 4.24 -5.53
N VAL A 55 0.47 3.76 -6.76
CA VAL A 55 0.03 2.40 -7.06
C VAL A 55 1.14 1.64 -7.74
N GLY A 56 1.26 0.36 -7.44
CA GLY A 56 2.10 -0.54 -8.20
C GLY A 56 2.23 -1.92 -7.58
N VAL A 57 3.40 -2.53 -7.70
CA VAL A 57 3.60 -3.95 -7.40
C VAL A 57 4.68 -4.18 -6.37
N GLU A 58 4.56 -5.29 -5.65
CA GLU A 58 5.65 -5.82 -4.87
C GLU A 58 6.80 -6.27 -5.78
N CYS A 59 8.04 -6.03 -5.34
CA CYS A 59 9.25 -6.35 -6.07
C CYS A 59 10.30 -6.89 -5.09
N ASN A 60 11.29 -7.62 -5.59
CA ASN A 60 12.39 -8.12 -4.77
C ASN A 60 13.21 -6.96 -4.17
N GLU A 61 13.89 -7.24 -3.06
CA GLU A 61 14.67 -6.27 -2.29
C GLU A 61 15.86 -5.69 -3.07
N ASP A 62 16.47 -6.49 -3.95
CA ASP A 62 17.59 -6.12 -4.81
C ASP A 62 17.16 -5.48 -6.15
N ALA A 63 15.86 -5.51 -6.45
CA ALA A 63 15.33 -5.10 -7.74
C ALA A 63 15.50 -3.60 -8.00
N GLN A 64 15.95 -3.21 -9.21
CA GLN A 64 16.09 -1.81 -9.61
C GLN A 64 14.77 -1.28 -10.19
N ALA A 65 14.44 -0.02 -9.92
CA ALA A 65 13.24 0.60 -10.48
C ALA A 65 13.42 0.82 -11.99
N PRO A 66 12.46 0.39 -12.83
CA PRO A 66 12.44 0.78 -14.24
C PRO A 66 12.25 2.28 -14.44
N ASP A 67 12.58 2.78 -15.62
CA ASP A 67 12.43 4.19 -15.96
C ASP A 67 11.00 4.70 -15.71
N GLY A 68 10.89 5.81 -14.98
CA GLY A 68 9.59 6.39 -14.62
C GLY A 68 8.83 5.69 -13.49
N TRP A 69 9.43 4.65 -12.88
CA TRP A 69 8.94 4.02 -11.66
C TRP A 69 9.81 4.40 -10.46
N THR A 70 9.21 4.44 -9.28
CA THR A 70 9.93 4.67 -8.03
C THR A 70 9.88 3.41 -7.17
N LYS A 71 11.03 3.03 -6.59
CA LYS A 71 11.07 1.99 -5.58
C LYS A 71 10.84 2.59 -4.20
N TRP A 72 9.80 2.17 -3.50
CA TRP A 72 9.61 2.42 -2.07
C TRP A 72 9.93 1.17 -1.26
N VAL A 73 10.69 1.38 -0.19
CA VAL A 73 10.92 0.41 0.89
C VAL A 73 10.12 0.90 2.08
N ILE A 74 8.98 0.25 2.32
CA ILE A 74 8.12 0.60 3.45
C ILE A 74 8.73 -0.05 4.70
N PRO A 75 8.85 0.67 5.82
CA PRO A 75 9.30 0.09 7.07
C PRO A 75 8.41 -1.07 7.53
N ASP A 76 8.94 -1.93 8.37
CA ASP A 76 8.15 -2.98 8.99
C ASP A 76 7.23 -2.39 10.07
N TYR A 77 5.96 -2.79 10.03
CA TYR A 77 4.97 -2.44 11.04
C TYR A 77 4.17 -3.66 11.49
N GLU A 78 3.62 -3.56 12.69
CA GLU A 78 2.45 -4.30 13.10
C GLU A 78 1.20 -3.59 12.55
N TYR A 79 0.25 -4.36 12.01
CA TYR A 79 -0.93 -3.83 11.34
C TYR A 79 -2.22 -4.39 11.94
N ILE A 80 -3.25 -3.56 12.00
CA ILE A 80 -4.63 -4.02 11.85
C ILE A 80 -4.89 -4.09 10.34
N TYR A 81 -5.39 -5.21 9.83
CA TYR A 81 -5.80 -5.31 8.43
C TYR A 81 -7.24 -5.82 8.32
N VAL A 82 -7.97 -5.28 7.35
CA VAL A 82 -9.37 -5.66 7.09
C VAL A 82 -9.62 -5.80 5.60
N GLU A 83 -10.55 -6.67 5.21
CA GLU A 83 -11.10 -6.69 3.85
C GLU A 83 -11.90 -5.40 3.61
N ARG A 84 -11.77 -4.80 2.43
CA ARG A 84 -12.56 -3.64 2.02
C ARG A 84 -13.95 -4.12 1.59
N GLU A 85 -14.89 -4.07 2.50
CA GLU A 85 -16.28 -4.47 2.22
C GLU A 85 -17.09 -3.36 1.54
N ASN A 86 -16.82 -2.09 1.89
CA ASN A 86 -17.55 -0.94 1.38
C ASN A 86 -16.70 0.35 1.43
N ASP A 87 -17.26 1.48 1.02
CA ASP A 87 -16.54 2.77 0.99
C ASP A 87 -16.36 3.41 2.38
N ASN A 88 -17.08 2.95 3.39
CA ASN A 88 -16.96 3.42 4.77
C ASN A 88 -15.94 2.62 5.59
N THR A 89 -15.45 1.49 5.09
CA THR A 89 -14.53 0.59 5.83
C THR A 89 -13.35 1.35 6.46
N PHE A 90 -12.76 2.32 5.74
CA PHE A 90 -11.68 3.15 6.30
C PHE A 90 -12.14 3.91 7.56
N SER A 91 -13.24 4.65 7.46
CA SER A 91 -13.78 5.48 8.55
C SER A 91 -14.21 4.62 9.74
N GLU A 92 -14.79 3.46 9.48
CA GLU A 92 -15.20 2.49 10.51
C GLU A 92 -14.00 1.97 11.31
N VAL A 93 -12.90 1.62 10.63
CA VAL A 93 -11.68 1.17 11.32
C VAL A 93 -11.01 2.31 12.09
N ILE A 94 -10.93 3.52 11.52
CA ILE A 94 -10.40 4.68 12.25
C ILE A 94 -11.22 4.97 13.52
N GLN A 95 -12.54 4.87 13.44
CA GLN A 95 -13.41 5.03 14.60
C GLN A 95 -13.17 3.94 15.64
N TYR A 96 -13.10 2.67 15.21
CA TYR A 96 -12.74 1.55 16.08
C TYR A 96 -11.39 1.78 16.78
N MET A 97 -10.35 2.18 16.05
CA MET A 97 -9.02 2.46 16.62
C MET A 97 -9.10 3.55 17.69
N LYS A 98 -9.82 4.64 17.40
CA LYS A 98 -10.03 5.74 18.34
C LYS A 98 -10.75 5.28 19.61
N ASP A 99 -11.80 4.49 19.47
CA ASP A 99 -12.59 3.99 20.61
C ASP A 99 -11.78 3.03 21.50
N ASN A 100 -10.74 2.41 20.94
CA ASN A 100 -9.84 1.50 21.65
C ASN A 100 -8.49 2.16 22.03
N GLY A 101 -8.32 3.48 21.82
CA GLY A 101 -7.09 4.19 22.17
C GLY A 101 -5.86 3.79 21.34
N ILE A 102 -6.08 3.27 20.14
CA ILE A 102 -5.02 2.83 19.21
C ILE A 102 -4.70 3.98 18.25
N ALA A 103 -3.43 4.37 18.19
CA ALA A 103 -2.95 5.38 17.26
C ALA A 103 -2.34 4.76 16.01
N LEU A 104 -2.43 5.46 14.88
CA LEU A 104 -1.67 5.10 13.68
C LEU A 104 -0.19 5.42 13.88
N ALA A 105 0.66 4.45 13.60
CA ALA A 105 2.12 4.60 13.58
C ALA A 105 2.67 4.93 12.19
N GLY A 106 1.83 4.89 11.15
CA GLY A 106 2.21 5.18 9.78
C GLY A 106 1.01 5.43 8.87
N ALA A 107 1.29 5.70 7.59
CA ALA A 107 0.28 5.84 6.56
C ALA A 107 -0.41 4.49 6.27
N VAL A 108 -1.73 4.52 6.07
CA VAL A 108 -2.52 3.33 5.71
C VAL A 108 -2.15 2.87 4.30
N HIS A 109 -2.26 1.58 3.98
CA HIS A 109 -2.00 1.07 2.63
C HIS A 109 -3.18 0.24 2.13
N ASP A 110 -3.42 0.30 0.82
CA ASP A 110 -4.36 -0.59 0.15
C ASP A 110 -3.60 -1.78 -0.45
N PHE A 111 -4.23 -2.94 -0.44
CA PHE A 111 -3.77 -4.13 -1.14
C PHE A 111 -4.92 -4.71 -1.96
N THR A 112 -4.65 -5.03 -3.22
CA THR A 112 -5.56 -5.78 -4.07
C THR A 112 -4.95 -7.14 -4.33
N CYS A 113 -5.64 -8.20 -3.86
CA CYS A 113 -5.25 -9.57 -4.11
C CYS A 113 -5.39 -9.88 -5.61
N PRO A 114 -4.30 -10.16 -6.34
CA PRO A 114 -4.37 -10.38 -7.79
C PRO A 114 -5.19 -11.62 -8.18
N GLN A 115 -5.26 -12.61 -7.29
CA GLN A 115 -5.93 -13.89 -7.51
C GLN A 115 -7.45 -13.79 -7.34
N THR A 116 -7.92 -12.98 -6.38
CA THR A 116 -9.34 -12.89 -6.03
C THR A 116 -9.99 -11.57 -6.42
N GLY A 117 -9.20 -10.53 -6.70
CA GLY A 117 -9.67 -9.17 -6.91
C GLY A 117 -10.13 -8.46 -5.63
N LYS A 118 -10.07 -9.12 -4.46
CA LYS A 118 -10.47 -8.52 -3.18
C LYS A 118 -9.50 -7.44 -2.73
N GLY A 119 -10.05 -6.35 -2.23
CA GLY A 119 -9.30 -5.24 -1.64
C GLY A 119 -9.15 -5.41 -0.13
N TYR A 120 -8.04 -4.95 0.42
CA TYR A 120 -7.76 -4.94 1.85
C TYR A 120 -7.10 -3.61 2.23
N MET A 121 -7.30 -3.16 3.47
CA MET A 121 -6.66 -1.98 4.03
C MET A 121 -5.78 -2.37 5.20
N PHE A 122 -4.56 -1.84 5.23
CA PHE A 122 -3.55 -2.10 6.25
C PHE A 122 -3.31 -0.82 7.06
N PHE A 123 -3.61 -0.86 8.35
CA PHE A 123 -3.49 0.24 9.31
C PHE A 123 -2.30 -0.01 10.23
N PRO A 124 -1.14 0.69 10.03
CA PRO A 124 0.03 0.47 10.86
C PRO A 124 -0.21 0.98 12.28
N ILE A 125 -0.01 0.14 13.30
CA ILE A 125 -0.25 0.48 14.71
C ILE A 125 1.04 0.56 15.54
N ARG A 126 2.14 -0.03 15.05
CA ARG A 126 3.44 0.01 15.71
C ARG A 126 4.56 -0.27 14.72
N LYS A 127 5.66 0.49 14.78
CA LYS A 127 6.87 0.23 13.98
C LYS A 127 7.70 -0.88 14.63
N LEU A 128 8.31 -1.75 13.83
CA LEU A 128 9.18 -2.85 14.28
C LEU A 128 10.67 -2.47 14.23
#